data_AF-A0AAD7Y957-F1
#
_entry.id   AF-A0AAD7Y957-F1
#
_cell.length_a   1.000
_cell.length_b   1.000
_cell.length_c   1.000
_cell.angle_alpha   90.00
_cell.angle_beta   90.00
_cell.angle_gamma   90.00
#
_symmetry.space_group_name_H-M   'P 1'
#
loop_
_entity.id
_entity.type
_entity.pdbx_description
1 polymer ?
#
loop_
_entity_poly.entity_id
_entity_poly.type
_entity_poly.pdbx_seq_one_letter_code
_entity_poly.pdbx_strand_id
1 'polypeptide(L)'
;MSYHVIHLYLNPTPNRFRLRYGALKLCVWRRFVERVEEVLRGERAVTLVLDDPAGNSYVQSLARDPAAPDAGLKITRYTRSYEQNEELGLNDMRTEDYRPSPSRSLSRSPASECAAS
;
A
#
# COMPACT_ATOMS: atom_id res chain seq x y z
N MET A 1 -24.94 8.78 -2.08
CA MET A 1 -24.03 9.47 -1.13
C MET A 1 -24.84 10.57 -0.44
N SER A 2 -25.40 10.28 0.73
CA SER A 2 -26.29 11.21 1.42
C SER A 2 -25.52 11.87 2.57
N TYR A 3 -25.25 13.17 2.45
CA TYR A 3 -24.64 13.95 3.52
C TYR A 3 -25.74 14.46 4.47
N HIS A 4 -25.63 14.13 5.75
CA HIS A 4 -26.46 14.74 6.79
C HIS A 4 -25.70 15.90 7.43
N VAL A 5 -26.11 17.14 7.09
CA VAL A 5 -25.63 18.35 7.77
C VAL A 5 -26.50 18.58 9.00
N ILE A 6 -25.93 18.43 10.19
CA ILE A 6 -26.64 18.65 11.46
C ILE A 6 -26.37 20.11 11.88
N HIS A 7 -27.35 20.98 11.67
CA HIS A 7 -27.36 22.31 12.29
C HIS A 7 -27.78 22.16 13.76
N LEU A 8 -26.87 22.48 14.69
CA LEU A 8 -27.15 22.50 16.12
C LEU A 8 -27.33 23.94 16.59
N TYR A 9 -28.57 24.33 16.88
CA TYR A 9 -28.85 25.53 17.66
C TYR A 9 -28.56 25.24 19.14
N LEU A 10 -27.68 26.04 19.74
CA LEU A 10 -27.36 25.99 21.17
C LEU A 10 -28.43 26.76 21.94
N ASN A 11 -29.37 26.07 22.59
CA ASN A 11 -30.19 26.65 23.64
C ASN A 11 -29.47 26.51 24.98
N PRO A 12 -29.27 27.60 25.74
CA PRO A 12 -28.62 27.55 27.04
C PRO A 12 -29.64 27.05 28.08
N THR A 13 -29.52 25.79 28.50
CA THR A 13 -30.15 25.33 29.75
C THR A 13 -29.13 24.59 30.60
N PRO A 14 -29.12 24.74 31.94
CA PRO A 14 -27.95 24.42 32.73
C PRO A 14 -27.81 22.94 33.10
N ASN A 15 -28.84 22.10 32.93
CA ASN A 15 -28.87 20.77 33.55
C ASN A 15 -29.47 19.67 32.65
N ARG A 16 -28.87 19.43 31.48
CA ARG A 16 -29.20 18.24 30.67
C ARG A 16 -27.96 17.66 29.99
N PHE A 17 -27.34 16.67 30.62
CA PHE A 17 -26.31 15.85 29.98
C PHE A 17 -26.97 14.97 28.90
N ARG A 18 -27.11 15.51 27.70
CA ARG A 18 -27.44 14.72 26.51
C ARG A 18 -26.11 14.31 25.89
N LEU A 19 -25.63 13.11 26.18
CA LEU A 19 -24.54 12.50 25.41
C LEU A 19 -25.04 12.34 23.97
N ARG A 20 -24.79 13.35 23.14
CA ARG A 20 -25.06 13.26 21.71
C ARG A 20 -24.16 12.16 21.16
N TYR A 21 -24.71 11.31 20.30
CA TYR A 21 -23.98 10.23 19.60
C TYR A 21 -22.62 10.70 19.01
N GLY A 22 -22.50 11.98 18.66
CA GLY A 22 -21.24 12.62 18.24
C GLY A 22 -20.16 12.75 19.33
N ALA A 23 -20.51 12.96 20.60
CA ALA A 23 -19.53 13.03 21.69
C ALA A 23 -18.84 11.68 21.93
N LEU A 24 -19.59 10.57 21.79
CA LEU A 24 -19.04 9.21 21.89
C LEU A 24 -18.11 8.88 20.70
N LYS A 25 -18.47 9.32 19.47
CA LYS A 25 -17.60 9.13 18.30
C LYS A 25 -16.26 9.88 18.45
N LEU A 26 -16.30 11.09 19.01
CA LEU A 26 -15.11 11.90 19.29
C LEU A 26 -14.23 11.33 20.42
N CYS A 27 -14.80 10.76 21.49
CA CYS A 27 -13.99 10.17 22.56
C CYS A 27 -13.33 8.85 22.14
N VAL A 28 -14.02 8.03 21.35
CA VAL A 28 -13.44 6.80 20.78
C VAL A 28 -12.29 7.13 19.83
N TRP A 29 -12.46 8.16 19.00
CA TRP A 29 -11.40 8.64 18.11
C TRP A 29 -10.18 9.16 18.88
N ARG A 30 -10.39 10.02 19.89
CA ARG A 30 -9.28 10.52 20.73
C ARG A 30 -8.49 9.39 21.38
N ARG A 31 -9.17 8.40 21.96
CA ARG A 31 -8.52 7.23 22.55
C ARG A 31 -7.77 6.38 21.53
N PHE A 32 -8.21 6.36 20.27
CA PHE A 32 -7.46 5.69 19.20
C PHE A 32 -6.16 6.43 18.89
N VAL A 33 -6.22 7.76 18.72
CA VAL A 33 -5.04 8.59 18.44
C VAL A 33 -4.02 8.51 19.57
N GLU A 34 -4.45 8.61 20.84
CA GLU A 34 -3.57 8.48 22.01
C GLU A 34 -2.78 7.15 21.98
N ARG A 35 -3.44 6.04 21.64
CA ARG A 35 -2.77 4.73 21.52
C ARG A 35 -1.77 4.68 20.36
N VAL A 36 -2.02 5.39 19.27
CA VAL A 36 -1.07 5.49 18.15
C VAL A 36 0.13 6.34 18.56
N GLU A 37 -0.08 7.43 19.30
CA GLU A 37 0.98 8.29 19.82
C GLU A 37 1.89 7.56 20.83
N GLU A 38 1.35 6.71 21.71
CA GLU A 38 2.13 5.82 22.58
C GLU A 38 3.04 4.87 21.79
N VAL A 39 2.52 4.32 20.67
CA VAL A 39 3.29 3.43 19.78
C VAL A 39 4.39 4.20 19.07
N LEU A 40 4.12 5.41 18.58
CA LEU A 40 5.11 6.26 17.93
C LEU A 40 6.24 6.68 18.88
N ARG A 41 5.93 6.85 20.18
CA ARG A 41 6.93 7.09 21.23
C ARG A 41 7.71 5.85 21.65
N GLY A 42 7.33 4.66 21.17
CA GLY A 42 7.95 3.39 21.55
C GLY A 42 7.59 2.91 22.95
N GLU A 43 6.56 3.48 23.58
CA GLU A 43 6.11 3.13 24.94
C GLU A 43 5.29 1.84 24.96
N ARG A 44 4.86 1.36 23.78
CA ARG A 44 4.01 0.19 23.61
C ARG A 44 4.49 -0.69 22.46
N ALA A 45 4.79 -1.95 22.77
CA ALA A 45 5.07 -2.96 21.76
C ALA A 45 3.80 -3.32 20.98
N VAL A 46 3.91 -3.39 19.65
CA VAL A 46 2.82 -3.74 18.74
C VAL A 46 3.31 -4.62 17.61
N THR A 47 2.39 -5.33 16.97
CA THR A 47 2.65 -6.09 15.75
C THR A 47 1.98 -5.39 14.59
N LEU A 48 2.77 -4.91 13.63
CA LEU A 48 2.28 -4.38 12.36
C LEU A 48 2.11 -5.54 11.37
N VAL A 49 0.87 -5.82 10.97
CA VAL A 49 0.57 -6.79 9.91
C VAL A 49 0.35 -6.00 8.63
N LEU A 50 1.26 -6.15 7.67
CA LEU A 50 1.15 -5.56 6.36
C LEU A 50 0.80 -6.66 5.36
N ASP A 51 -0.38 -6.55 4.77
CA ASP A 51 -0.90 -7.48 3.76
C ASP A 51 -1.10 -6.72 2.45
N ASP A 52 -0.26 -7.02 1.45
CA ASP A 52 -0.28 -6.37 0.14
C ASP A 52 -0.33 -7.46 -0.95
N PRO A 53 -1.49 -7.65 -1.62
CA PRO A 53 -1.64 -8.67 -2.65
C PRO A 53 -0.80 -8.38 -3.90
N ALA A 54 -0.46 -7.11 -4.18
CA ALA A 54 0.40 -6.76 -5.31
C ALA A 54 1.87 -7.08 -5.03
N GLY A 55 2.26 -7.17 -3.75
CA GLY A 55 3.63 -7.49 -3.33
C GLY A 55 4.64 -6.36 -3.56
N ASN A 56 4.18 -5.10 -3.62
CA ASN A 56 5.03 -3.92 -3.86
C ASN A 56 5.46 -3.24 -2.56
N SER A 57 4.89 -3.64 -1.44
CA SER A 57 5.25 -3.13 -0.12
C SER A 57 6.58 -3.74 0.38
N TYR A 58 7.42 -2.91 1.00
CA TYR A 58 8.73 -3.30 1.50
C TYR A 58 8.94 -2.81 2.93
N VAL A 59 9.48 -3.69 3.79
CA VAL A 59 9.93 -3.36 5.15
C VAL A 59 11.41 -3.69 5.24
N GLN A 60 12.22 -2.69 5.61
CA GLN A 60 13.65 -2.86 5.77
C GLN A 60 13.97 -3.66 7.04
N SER A 61 14.78 -4.70 6.91
CA SER A 61 15.38 -5.37 8.07
C SER A 61 16.49 -4.52 8.67
N LEU A 62 16.56 -4.48 10.01
CA LEU A 62 17.59 -3.78 10.77
C LEU A 62 18.66 -4.72 11.32
N ALA A 63 18.71 -5.97 10.85
CA ALA A 63 19.71 -6.94 11.26
C ALA A 63 21.13 -6.48 10.88
N ARG A 64 22.10 -6.71 11.78
CA ARG A 64 23.52 -6.35 11.56
C ARG A 64 24.15 -7.13 10.40
N ASP A 65 23.73 -8.38 10.25
CA ASP A 65 24.15 -9.25 9.15
C ASP A 65 23.02 -9.33 8.12
N PRO A 66 23.25 -8.91 6.86
CA PRO A 66 22.24 -8.97 5.80
C PRO A 66 21.81 -10.40 5.43
N ALA A 67 22.59 -11.42 5.80
CA ALA A 67 22.23 -12.82 5.61
C ALA A 67 21.43 -13.41 6.79
N ALA A 68 21.37 -12.72 7.93
CA ALA A 68 20.67 -13.20 9.11
C ALA A 68 19.18 -12.78 9.09
N PRO A 69 18.26 -13.69 9.47
CA PRO A 69 16.86 -13.33 9.62
C PRO A 69 16.67 -12.38 10.81
N ASP A 70 15.83 -11.36 10.62
CA ASP A 70 15.47 -10.40 11.66
C ASP A 70 14.43 -11.01 12.62
N ALA A 71 14.71 -10.98 13.92
CA ALA A 71 13.81 -11.53 14.94
C ALA A 71 12.46 -10.78 15.03
N GLY A 72 12.43 -9.50 14.63
CA GLY A 72 11.22 -8.66 14.66
C GLY A 72 10.39 -8.70 13.38
N LEU A 73 10.90 -9.29 12.30
CA LEU A 73 10.26 -9.25 10.98
C LEU A 73 9.91 -10.66 10.49
N LYS A 74 8.62 -10.91 10.25
CA LYS A 74 8.12 -12.15 9.65
C LYS A 74 7.52 -11.87 8.28
N ILE A 75 8.14 -12.40 7.22
CA ILE A 75 7.66 -12.29 5.84
C ILE A 75 6.95 -13.59 5.45
N THR A 76 5.67 -13.51 5.09
CA THR A 76 4.90 -14.66 4.58
C THR A 76 4.49 -14.38 3.14
N ARG A 77 4.90 -15.22 2.20
CA ARG A 77 4.48 -15.14 0.79
C ARG A 77 3.28 -16.06 0.59
N TYR A 78 2.25 -15.57 -0.09
CA TYR A 78 1.04 -16.32 -0.41
C TYR A 78 0.68 -16.16 -1.89
N THR A 79 -0.13 -17.08 -2.41
CA THR A 79 -0.68 -16.99 -3.75
C THR A 79 -1.96 -16.15 -3.69
N ARG A 80 -2.03 -15.10 -4.53
CA ARG A 80 -3.22 -14.26 -4.68
C ARG A 80 -4.47 -15.09 -4.99
N SER A 81 -5.61 -14.69 -4.44
CA SER A 81 -6.90 -15.26 -4.82
C SER A 81 -7.34 -14.78 -6.21
N TYR A 82 -8.33 -15.46 -6.80
CA TYR A 82 -8.89 -15.05 -8.09
C TYR A 82 -9.48 -13.63 -8.03
N GLU A 83 -10.20 -13.29 -6.96
CA GLU A 83 -10.78 -11.97 -6.73
C GLU A 83 -9.70 -10.88 -6.61
N GLN A 84 -8.60 -11.17 -5.90
CA GLN A 84 -7.47 -10.25 -5.80
C GLN A 84 -6.83 -10.00 -7.18
N ASN A 85 -6.81 -11.01 -8.06
CA ASN A 85 -6.31 -10.83 -9.42
C ASN A 85 -7.28 -10.02 -10.30
N GLU A 86 -8.60 -10.20 -10.13
CA GLU A 86 -9.60 -9.36 -10.81
C GLU A 86 -9.45 -7.89 -10.41
N GLU A 87 -9.34 -7.60 -9.10
CA GLU A 87 -9.15 -6.24 -8.59
C GLU A 87 -7.88 -5.58 -9.12
N LEU A 88 -6.82 -6.38 -9.34
CA LEU A 88 -5.56 -5.93 -9.91
C LEU A 88 -5.56 -5.92 -11.45
N GLY A 89 -6.64 -6.37 -12.11
CA GLY A 89 -6.75 -6.46 -13.57
C GLY A 89 -5.80 -7.49 -14.20
N LEU A 90 -5.38 -8.50 -13.44
CA LEU A 90 -4.37 -9.48 -13.85
C LEU A 90 -4.97 -10.68 -14.59
N ASN A 91 -6.27 -10.94 -14.46
CA ASN A 91 -6.91 -12.09 -15.10
C ASN A 91 -7.06 -11.94 -16.62
N ASP A 92 -7.24 -10.71 -17.10
CA ASP A 92 -7.38 -10.39 -18.54
C ASP A 92 -6.05 -10.03 -19.22
N MET A 93 -4.91 -10.21 -18.53
CA MET A 93 -3.60 -9.83 -19.05
C MET A 93 -3.16 -10.77 -20.18
N ARG A 94 -3.16 -10.26 -21.42
CA ARG A 94 -2.64 -10.98 -22.60
C ARG A 94 -1.13 -10.86 -22.67
N THR A 95 -0.42 -11.99 -22.61
CA THR A 95 1.06 -12.03 -22.58
C THR A 95 1.68 -12.67 -23.83
N GLU A 96 0.87 -13.12 -24.79
CA GLU A 96 1.33 -13.97 -25.90
C GLU A 96 2.16 -13.21 -26.95
N ASP A 97 1.95 -11.90 -27.11
CA ASP A 97 2.54 -11.08 -28.19
C ASP A 97 3.87 -10.39 -27.80
N TYR A 98 4.40 -10.63 -26.59
CA TYR A 98 5.60 -9.93 -26.09
C TYR A 98 6.93 -10.59 -26.51
N ARG A 99 6.92 -11.61 -27.38
CA ARG A 99 8.18 -12.19 -27.85
C ARG A 99 8.92 -11.16 -28.71
N PRO A 100 10.19 -10.83 -28.40
CA PRO A 100 10.98 -10.04 -29.31
C PRO A 100 11.06 -10.80 -30.63
N SER A 101 10.62 -10.17 -31.71
CA SER A 101 10.75 -10.75 -33.05
C SER A 101 12.22 -11.05 -33.29
N PRO A 102 12.57 -12.23 -33.84
CA PRO A 102 13.97 -12.53 -34.14
C PRO A 102 14.49 -11.43 -35.07
N SER A 103 15.54 -10.75 -34.63
CA SER A 103 16.13 -9.62 -35.33
C SER A 103 16.34 -9.99 -36.79
N ARG A 104 15.60 -9.30 -37.68
CA ARG A 104 15.74 -9.45 -39.13
C ARG A 104 17.18 -9.08 -39.46
N SER A 105 18.00 -10.06 -39.81
CA SER A 105 19.39 -9.85 -40.20
C SER A 105 19.42 -8.84 -41.34
N LEU A 106 19.82 -7.61 -41.04
CA LEU A 106 20.09 -6.57 -42.03
C LEU A 106 21.23 -7.10 -42.91
N SER A 107 20.90 -7.53 -44.13
CA SER A 107 21.88 -7.79 -45.17
C SER A 107 22.69 -6.51 -45.37
N ARG A 108 23.95 -6.52 -44.93
CA ARG A 108 24.89 -5.42 -45.21
C ARG A 108 25.02 -5.32 -46.74
N SER A 109 24.48 -4.25 -47.32
CA SER A 109 24.90 -3.83 -48.66
C SER A 109 26.37 -3.39 -48.58
N PRO A 110 27.22 -3.73 -49.57
CA PRO A 110 28.60 -3.30 -49.56
C PRO A 110 28.64 -1.78 -49.74
N ALA A 111 29.25 -1.08 -48.79
CA ALA A 111 29.54 0.34 -48.94
C ALA A 111 30.53 0.50 -50.09
N SER A 112 30.15 1.34 -51.06
CA SER A 112 30.97 1.79 -52.18
C SER A 112 32.35 2.26 -51.73
N GLU A 113 33.39 1.80 -52.43
CA GLU A 113 34.76 2.29 -52.37
C GLU A 113 34.81 3.83 -52.47
N CYS A 114 35.31 4.48 -51.43
CA CYS A 114 35.83 5.85 -51.54
C CYS A 114 37.32 5.75 -51.86
N ALA A 115 37.66 6.07 -53.12
CA ALA A 115 39.02 6.21 -53.60
C ALA A 115 39.76 7.31 -52.82
N ALA A 116 40.94 6.97 -52.30
CA ALA A 116 41.91 7.95 -51.84
C ALA A 116 42.67 8.51 -53.06
N SER A 117 42.82 9.83 -53.13
CA SER A 117 43.81 10.55 -53.93
C SER A 117 44.59 11.47 -53.00
#